data_AF-A0A6N9RJV9-F1
#
_entry.id   AF-A0A6N9RJV9-F1
#
_cell.length_a   1.000
_cell.length_b   1.000
_cell.length_c   1.000
_cell.angle_alpha   90.00
_cell.angle_beta   90.00
_cell.angle_gamma   90.00
#
_symmetry.space_group_name_H-M   'P 1'
#
loop_
_entity.id
_entity.type
_entity.pdbx_description
1 polymer ?
#
loop_
_entity_poly.entity_id
_entity_poly.type
_entity_poly.pdbx_seq_one_letter_code
_entity_poly.pdbx_strand_id
1 'polypeptide(L)'
;GYGKMEGSNDDRAIAYIIERDSYTGPAYHQEWFGMKPTTPIISGGMNALRLPGFFENLGHGNVINTSGGGAYGHIDSPADGAASLRQAYECWKAGADPIEWAKEHREFARAFESFPGDADKLFPGWRDKIGVHR
;
A
#
# COMPACT_ATOMS: atom_id res chain seq x y z
N GLY A 1 -4.47 7.44 8.99
CA GLY A 1 -3.85 6.19 8.51
C GLY A 1 -3.98 6.05 7.01
N TYR A 2 -3.45 4.96 6.46
CA TYR A 2 -3.44 4.69 5.01
C TYR A 2 -4.75 4.10 4.48
N GLY A 3 -5.53 3.44 5.33
CA GLY A 3 -6.82 2.84 4.99
C GLY A 3 -8.03 3.69 5.39
N LYS A 4 -9.19 3.04 5.48
CA LYS A 4 -10.46 3.67 5.91
C LYS A 4 -10.67 3.70 7.42
N MET A 5 -9.97 2.84 8.15
CA MET A 5 -10.09 2.74 9.61
C MET A 5 -9.18 3.78 10.28
N GLU A 6 -9.47 4.10 11.53
CA GLU A 6 -8.56 4.89 12.35
C GLU A 6 -7.18 4.21 12.45
N GLY A 7 -6.13 5.02 12.47
CA GLY A 7 -4.76 4.55 12.55
C GLY A 7 -3.77 5.69 12.35
N SER A 8 -2.60 5.55 12.95
CA SER A 8 -1.52 6.53 12.94
C SER A 8 -0.32 6.02 12.13
N ASN A 9 0.62 6.90 11.79
CA ASN A 9 1.87 6.46 11.15
C ASN A 9 2.77 5.67 12.12
N ASP A 10 2.65 5.97 13.42
CA ASP A 10 3.42 5.33 14.49
C ASP A 10 2.95 3.90 14.79
N ASP A 11 1.80 3.48 14.27
CA ASP A 11 1.30 2.11 14.36
C ASP A 11 2.25 1.10 13.68
N ARG A 12 3.22 1.57 12.86
CA ARG A 12 4.35 0.74 12.38
C ARG A 12 5.12 0.08 13.53
N ALA A 13 5.14 0.69 14.72
CA ALA A 13 5.72 0.11 15.92
C ALA A 13 5.07 -1.23 16.30
N ILE A 14 3.77 -1.39 16.02
CA ILE A 14 3.03 -2.63 16.25
C ILE A 14 3.49 -3.72 15.29
N ALA A 15 3.81 -3.39 14.03
CA ALA A 15 4.42 -4.35 13.11
C ALA A 15 5.83 -4.75 13.59
N TYR A 16 6.62 -3.77 14.03
CA TYR A 16 7.99 -4.01 14.47
C TYR A 16 8.08 -4.91 15.71
N ILE A 17 7.23 -4.70 16.71
CA ILE A 17 7.27 -5.51 17.94
C ILE A 17 6.89 -6.98 17.71
N ILE A 18 6.08 -7.27 16.69
CA ILE A 18 5.65 -8.65 16.38
C ILE A 18 6.55 -9.37 15.36
N GLU A 19 7.44 -8.66 14.66
CA GLU A 19 8.31 -9.25 13.63
C GLU A 19 9.80 -9.28 14.00
N ARG A 20 10.24 -8.42 14.94
CA ARG A 20 11.65 -8.30 15.34
C ARG A 20 11.93 -9.10 16.59
N ASP A 21 13.16 -9.58 16.72
CA ASP A 21 13.59 -10.34 17.90
C ASP A 21 13.83 -9.44 19.13
N SER A 22 14.07 -8.14 18.91
CA SER A 22 14.29 -7.14 19.95
C SER A 22 13.62 -5.82 19.57
N TYR A 23 12.86 -5.22 20.49
CA TYR A 23 12.20 -3.94 20.26
C TYR A 23 11.96 -3.15 21.55
N THR A 24 12.19 -1.84 21.53
CA THR A 24 11.80 -0.94 22.62
C THR A 24 10.46 -0.28 22.31
N GLY A 25 9.43 -0.73 23.03
CA GLY A 25 8.11 -0.13 23.00
C GLY A 25 8.01 1.15 23.83
N PRO A 26 6.80 1.71 23.98
CA PRO A 26 6.59 2.99 24.66
C PRO A 26 6.87 2.96 26.17
N ALA A 27 6.86 1.78 26.79
CA ALA A 27 7.09 1.61 28.23
C ALA A 27 8.18 0.59 28.57
N TYR A 28 8.32 -0.46 27.76
CA TYR A 28 9.22 -1.58 28.03
C TYR A 28 10.01 -1.98 26.79
N HIS A 29 11.21 -2.48 27.06
CA HIS A 29 12.01 -3.20 26.10
C HIS A 29 11.67 -4.69 26.13
N GLN A 30 11.59 -5.32 24.96
CA GLN A 30 11.23 -6.72 24.80
C GLN A 30 12.27 -7.45 23.94
N GLU A 31 12.78 -8.55 24.48
CA GLU A 31 13.58 -9.56 23.78
C GLU A 31 12.74 -10.82 23.59
N TRP A 32 12.76 -11.38 22.39
CA TRP A 32 11.95 -12.55 22.01
C TRP A 32 12.77 -13.84 21.89
N PHE A 33 14.10 -13.76 22.00
CA PHE A 33 15.03 -14.90 22.10
C PHE A 33 14.84 -15.96 21.01
N GLY A 34 14.65 -15.52 19.76
CA GLY A 34 14.45 -16.37 18.60
C GLY A 34 13.03 -16.92 18.44
N MET A 35 12.04 -16.38 19.16
CA MET A 35 10.63 -16.69 18.91
C MET A 35 10.27 -16.31 17.47
N LYS A 36 9.47 -17.16 16.81
CA LYS A 36 9.06 -16.89 15.43
C LYS A 36 8.20 -15.62 15.34
N PRO A 37 8.39 -14.81 14.28
CA PRO A 37 7.62 -13.59 14.10
C PRO A 37 6.15 -13.88 13.76
N THR A 38 5.28 -12.91 14.07
CA THR A 38 3.89 -12.88 13.62
C THR A 38 3.76 -11.91 12.45
N THR A 39 3.23 -12.39 11.32
CA THR A 39 3.09 -11.55 10.12
C THR A 39 2.03 -10.45 10.35
N PRO A 40 2.36 -9.17 10.11
CA PRO A 40 1.36 -8.11 10.09
C PRO A 40 0.43 -8.30 8.87
N ILE A 41 -0.87 -8.41 9.13
CA ILE A 41 -1.90 -8.49 8.08
C ILE A 41 -2.54 -7.11 7.94
N ILE A 42 -2.35 -6.50 6.77
CA ILE A 42 -2.79 -5.14 6.46
C ILE A 42 -4.11 -5.21 5.69
N SER A 43 -5.14 -4.54 6.21
CA SER A 43 -6.47 -4.52 5.62
C SER A 43 -7.19 -3.20 5.87
N GLY A 44 -8.37 -3.05 5.26
CA GLY A 44 -9.31 -1.96 5.55
C GLY A 44 -9.19 -0.77 4.60
N GLY A 45 -9.91 -0.82 3.48
CA GLY A 45 -10.00 0.32 2.55
C GLY A 45 -8.71 0.60 1.78
N MET A 46 -7.87 -0.42 1.61
CA MET A 46 -6.66 -0.36 0.80
C MET A 46 -6.99 -0.56 -0.68
N ASN A 47 -6.24 0.14 -1.54
CA ASN A 47 -6.18 -0.05 -2.99
C ASN A 47 -4.74 0.19 -3.46
N ALA A 48 -4.48 -0.01 -4.75
CA ALA A 48 -3.16 0.14 -5.34
C ALA A 48 -2.53 1.52 -5.08
N LEU A 49 -3.32 2.60 -5.10
CA LEU A 49 -2.83 3.98 -4.95
C LEU A 49 -2.29 4.27 -3.55
N ARG A 50 -2.83 3.62 -2.53
CA ARG A 50 -2.47 3.81 -1.12
C ARG A 50 -1.25 2.98 -0.70
N LEU A 51 -0.93 1.92 -1.43
CA LEU A 51 0.12 0.96 -1.06
C LEU A 51 1.54 1.56 -1.05
N PRO A 52 1.98 2.37 -2.03
CA PRO A 52 3.34 2.92 -2.02
C PRO A 52 3.63 3.74 -0.76
N GLY A 53 2.72 4.63 -0.38
CA GLY A 53 2.87 5.42 0.84
C GLY A 53 2.85 4.57 2.13
N PHE A 54 2.07 3.49 2.15
CA PHE A 54 2.05 2.56 3.28
C PHE A 54 3.40 1.86 3.45
N PHE A 55 3.95 1.30 2.36
CA PHE A 55 5.24 0.62 2.41
C PHE A 55 6.38 1.57 2.72
N GLU A 56 6.31 2.82 2.25
CA GLU A 56 7.28 3.86 2.61
C GLU A 56 7.32 4.11 4.12
N ASN A 57 6.16 4.22 4.78
CA ASN A 57 6.12 4.41 6.23
C ASN A 57 6.55 3.19 7.02
N LEU A 58 6.20 1.99 6.55
CA LEU A 58 6.58 0.73 7.20
C LEU A 58 8.06 0.39 6.99
N GLY A 59 8.62 0.73 5.83
CA GLY A 59 10.01 0.47 5.44
C GLY A 59 10.28 -0.89 4.79
N HIS A 60 9.27 -1.75 4.66
CA HIS A 60 9.36 -3.04 3.96
C HIS A 60 7.98 -3.51 3.46
N GLY A 61 7.97 -4.50 2.55
CA GLY A 61 6.73 -5.11 2.02
C GLY A 61 6.53 -6.59 2.39
N ASN A 62 7.24 -7.09 3.40
CA ASN A 62 7.12 -8.48 3.88
C ASN A 62 5.87 -8.66 4.76
N VAL A 63 4.69 -8.50 4.17
CA VAL A 63 3.40 -8.50 4.86
C VAL A 63 2.35 -9.30 4.07
N ILE A 64 1.20 -9.57 4.68
CA ILE A 64 0.00 -9.97 3.93
C ILE A 64 -0.89 -8.74 3.78
N ASN A 65 -1.14 -8.30 2.56
CA ASN A 65 -2.12 -7.24 2.28
C ASN A 65 -3.42 -7.85 1.73
N THR A 66 -4.55 -7.44 2.30
CA THR A 66 -5.88 -7.87 1.85
C THR A 66 -6.71 -6.64 1.42
N SER A 67 -7.00 -6.56 0.13
CA SER A 67 -7.69 -5.42 -0.48
C SER A 67 -8.96 -5.87 -1.18
N GLY A 68 -10.05 -6.06 -0.42
CA GLY A 68 -11.34 -6.50 -0.98
C GLY A 68 -11.90 -5.50 -2.00
N GLY A 69 -12.32 -4.31 -1.53
CA GLY A 69 -12.79 -3.24 -2.42
C GLY A 69 -11.71 -2.70 -3.36
N GLY A 70 -10.44 -2.74 -2.96
CA GLY A 70 -9.32 -2.33 -3.82
C GLY A 70 -9.07 -3.26 -5.02
N ALA A 71 -9.42 -4.53 -4.92
CA ALA A 71 -9.36 -5.47 -6.05
C ALA A 71 -10.69 -5.55 -6.80
N TYR A 72 -11.79 -5.90 -6.12
CA TYR A 72 -13.09 -6.10 -6.76
C TYR A 72 -13.77 -4.80 -7.20
N GLY A 73 -13.35 -3.64 -6.70
CA GLY A 73 -13.81 -2.33 -7.14
C GLY A 73 -13.00 -1.72 -8.29
N HIS A 74 -12.00 -2.45 -8.81
CA HIS A 74 -11.27 -2.02 -10.00
C HIS A 74 -12.20 -2.03 -11.23
N ILE A 75 -12.14 -0.96 -12.03
CA ILE A 75 -13.10 -0.69 -13.12
C ILE A 75 -13.10 -1.77 -14.22
N ASP A 76 -11.96 -2.40 -14.46
CA ASP A 76 -11.82 -3.39 -15.53
C ASP A 76 -12.21 -4.81 -15.07
N SER A 77 -11.62 -5.33 -13.98
CA SER A 77 -12.01 -6.61 -13.37
C SER A 77 -11.33 -6.83 -12.00
N PRO A 78 -11.77 -7.81 -11.19
CA PRO A 78 -11.05 -8.21 -9.97
C PRO A 78 -9.62 -8.73 -10.22
N ALA A 79 -9.38 -9.36 -11.39
CA ALA A 79 -8.06 -9.85 -11.77
C ALA A 79 -7.11 -8.66 -12.05
N ASP A 80 -7.60 -7.64 -12.74
CA ASP A 80 -6.85 -6.40 -12.97
C ASP A 80 -6.66 -5.62 -11.67
N GLY A 81 -7.64 -5.65 -10.78
CA GLY A 81 -7.48 -5.16 -9.41
C GLY A 81 -6.33 -5.84 -8.67
N ALA A 82 -6.22 -7.17 -8.74
CA ALA A 82 -5.09 -7.90 -8.17
C ALA A 82 -3.74 -7.55 -8.84
N ALA A 83 -3.72 -7.41 -10.16
CA ALA A 83 -2.53 -6.98 -10.91
C ALA A 83 -2.10 -5.56 -10.53
N SER A 84 -3.04 -4.62 -10.34
CA SER A 84 -2.75 -3.25 -9.92
C SER A 84 -2.09 -3.21 -8.53
N LEU A 85 -2.49 -4.08 -7.59
CA LEU A 85 -1.87 -4.19 -6.27
C LEU A 85 -0.43 -4.74 -6.36
N ARG A 86 -0.20 -5.71 -7.27
CA ARG A 86 1.14 -6.22 -7.56
C ARG A 86 2.04 -5.12 -8.12
N GLN A 87 1.55 -4.40 -9.13
CA GLN A 87 2.27 -3.30 -9.79
C GLN A 87 2.56 -2.15 -8.82
N ALA A 88 1.65 -1.85 -7.88
CA ALA A 88 1.88 -0.85 -6.84
C ALA A 88 3.05 -1.23 -5.90
N TYR A 89 3.14 -2.51 -5.52
CA TYR A 89 4.26 -3.02 -4.74
C TYR A 89 5.57 -2.95 -5.53
N GLU A 90 5.54 -3.31 -6.82
CA GLU A 90 6.72 -3.25 -7.71
C GLU A 90 7.19 -1.81 -7.92
N CYS A 91 6.27 -0.86 -8.11
CA CYS A 91 6.55 0.58 -8.17
C CYS A 91 7.33 1.04 -6.94
N TRP A 92 6.80 0.74 -5.73
CA TRP A 92 7.47 1.10 -4.48
C TRP A 92 8.85 0.43 -4.35
N LYS A 93 8.93 -0.87 -4.64
CA LYS A 93 10.19 -1.62 -4.56
C LYS A 93 11.26 -1.10 -5.51
N ALA A 94 10.85 -0.61 -6.68
CA ALA A 94 11.74 0.01 -7.67
C ALA A 94 12.16 1.44 -7.30
N GLY A 95 11.53 2.06 -6.28
CA GLY A 95 11.71 3.47 -5.97
C GLY A 95 11.21 4.39 -7.09
N ALA A 96 10.26 3.91 -7.89
CA ALA A 96 9.73 4.64 -9.04
C ALA A 96 8.65 5.65 -8.61
N ASP A 97 8.52 6.73 -9.38
CA ASP A 97 7.40 7.65 -9.23
C ASP A 97 6.09 6.99 -9.69
N PRO A 98 5.02 6.96 -8.88
CA PRO A 98 3.77 6.30 -9.25
C PRO A 98 3.08 6.84 -10.50
N ILE A 99 3.22 8.13 -10.82
CA ILE A 99 2.63 8.71 -12.02
C ILE A 99 3.38 8.24 -13.26
N GLU A 100 4.72 8.25 -13.24
CA GLU A 100 5.51 7.73 -14.35
C GLU A 100 5.34 6.22 -14.49
N TRP A 101 5.29 5.49 -13.39
CA TRP A 101 5.05 4.04 -13.38
C TRP A 101 3.71 3.68 -14.04
N ALA A 102 2.65 4.44 -13.75
CA ALA A 102 1.33 4.21 -14.31
C ALA A 102 1.29 4.29 -15.85
N LYS A 103 2.13 5.12 -16.49
CA LYS A 103 2.16 5.24 -17.95
C LYS A 103 2.54 3.93 -18.66
N GLU A 104 3.29 3.06 -17.99
CA GLU A 104 3.77 1.79 -18.53
C GLU A 104 3.04 0.57 -17.94
N HIS A 105 2.22 0.77 -16.89
CA HIS A 105 1.54 -0.29 -16.15
C HIS A 105 0.04 -0.05 -16.14
N ARG A 106 -0.64 -0.63 -17.14
CA ARG A 106 -2.05 -0.37 -17.44
C ARG A 106 -2.96 -0.57 -16.23
N GLU A 107 -2.86 -1.70 -15.53
CA GLU A 107 -3.76 -2.02 -14.42
C GLU A 107 -3.55 -1.05 -13.25
N PHE A 108 -2.31 -0.62 -13.00
CA PHE A 108 -2.02 0.42 -12.02
C PHE A 108 -2.59 1.78 -12.45
N ALA A 109 -2.45 2.19 -13.72
CA ALA A 109 -3.09 3.40 -14.24
C ALA A 109 -4.62 3.36 -14.10
N ARG A 110 -5.24 2.24 -14.43
CA ARG A 110 -6.68 2.05 -14.34
C ARG A 110 -7.19 2.05 -12.90
N ALA A 111 -6.34 1.78 -11.92
CA ALA A 111 -6.66 1.99 -10.51
C ALA A 111 -6.83 3.49 -10.17
N PHE A 112 -6.16 4.43 -10.85
CA PHE A 112 -6.40 5.87 -10.66
C PHE A 112 -7.83 6.25 -11.08
N GLU A 113 -8.31 5.70 -12.20
CA GLU A 113 -9.70 5.89 -12.65
C GLU A 113 -10.72 5.15 -11.80
N SER A 114 -10.34 3.99 -11.23
CA SER A 114 -11.21 3.21 -10.34
C SER A 114 -11.45 3.91 -9.00
N PHE A 115 -10.46 4.66 -8.51
CA PHE A 115 -10.50 5.33 -7.21
C PHE A 115 -10.18 6.83 -7.33
N PRO A 116 -10.97 7.61 -8.09
CA PRO A 116 -10.59 8.96 -8.49
C PRO A 116 -10.46 9.93 -7.32
N GLY A 117 -11.26 9.77 -6.25
CA GLY A 117 -11.13 10.59 -5.04
C GLY A 117 -9.82 10.36 -4.28
N ASP A 118 -9.30 9.13 -4.29
CA ASP A 118 -7.98 8.84 -3.73
C ASP A 118 -6.87 9.35 -4.64
N ALA A 119 -7.01 9.15 -5.95
CA ALA A 119 -6.08 9.66 -6.94
C ALA A 119 -5.94 11.19 -6.86
N ASP A 120 -7.04 11.92 -6.72
CA ASP A 120 -7.05 13.38 -6.60
C ASP A 120 -6.35 13.86 -5.33
N LYS A 121 -6.51 13.13 -4.23
CA LYS A 121 -5.89 13.46 -2.94
C LYS A 121 -4.39 13.12 -2.90
N LEU A 122 -4.01 11.95 -3.42
CA LEU A 122 -2.65 11.42 -3.31
C LEU A 122 -1.75 11.90 -4.45
N PHE A 123 -2.32 12.11 -5.64
CA PHE A 123 -1.60 12.46 -6.85
C PHE A 123 -2.29 13.60 -7.61
N PRO A 124 -2.24 14.84 -7.10
CA PRO A 124 -2.86 15.98 -7.77
C PRO A 124 -2.42 16.14 -9.23
N GLY A 125 -3.40 16.29 -10.12
CA GLY A 125 -3.19 16.44 -11.57
C GLY A 125 -2.90 15.14 -12.32
N TRP A 126 -3.17 13.96 -11.74
CA TRP A 126 -2.88 12.67 -12.38
C TRP A 126 -3.53 12.49 -13.76
N ARG A 127 -4.74 13.04 -13.99
CA ARG A 127 -5.46 12.92 -15.28
C ARG A 127 -4.63 13.47 -16.44
N ASP A 128 -4.05 14.66 -16.25
CA ASP A 128 -3.21 15.31 -17.25
C ASP A 128 -1.88 14.59 -17.42
N LYS A 129 -1.30 14.09 -16.31
CA LYS A 129 0.04 13.51 -16.29
C LYS A 129 0.09 12.09 -16.87
N ILE A 130 -0.91 11.25 -16.57
CA ILE A 130 -0.99 9.88 -17.09
C ILE A 130 -1.52 9.90 -18.55
N GLY A 131 -2.19 10.98 -18.96
CA GLY A 131 -2.73 11.13 -20.29
C GLY A 131 -4.10 10.46 -20.43
N VAL A 132 -4.93 10.57 -19.40
CA VAL A 132 -6.27 9.94 -19.31
C VAL A 132 -7.27 10.77 -20.11
N HIS A 133 -6.94 11.03 -21.37
CA HIS A 133 -7.83 11.55 -22.41
C HIS A 133 -7.16 11.35 -23.78
N ARG A 134 -7.45 10.21 -24.41
CA ARG A 134 -7.87 10.11 -25.81
C ARG A 134 -8.58 8.78 -26.06
#